data_AF-A0A0C3DYY7-F1
#
_entry.id   AF-A0A0C3DYY7-F1
#
_cell.length_a   1.000
_cell.length_b   1.000
_cell.length_c   1.000
_cell.angle_alpha   90.00
_cell.angle_beta   90.00
_cell.angle_gamma   90.00
#
_symmetry.space_group_name_H-M   'P 1'
#
loop_
_entity.id
_entity.type
_entity.pdbx_description
1 polymer ?
#
loop_
_entity_poly.entity_id
_entity_poly.type
_entity_poly.pdbx_seq_one_letter_code
_entity_poly.pdbx_strand_id
1 'polypeptide(L)'
;NTFMLDLPAELKQRGIHPVFHTSLLCIHIPNDDRRFPGRQLQQLIGLGKVEELSVKCITDHHGKGNDLLFLVEYSNKDTIWLPHHEVSHLEVFSQYLEALNIMTTNDLLHHSSPSQDLPLFLMSTDEGTTCHQAFNLIN
;
A
#
# COMPACT_ATOMS: atom_id res chain seq x y z
N ASN A 1 -22.82 31.23 6.46
CA ASN A 1 -22.29 31.60 7.80
C ASN A 1 -20.96 30.87 7.98
N THR A 2 -19.93 31.49 8.54
CA THR A 2 -18.60 30.90 8.68
C THR A 2 -18.17 30.83 10.14
N PHE A 3 -17.37 29.82 10.49
CA PHE A 3 -16.82 29.64 11.84
C PHE A 3 -15.32 29.41 11.75
N MET A 4 -14.59 29.97 12.72
CA MET A 4 -13.16 29.78 12.86
C MET A 4 -12.90 28.69 13.90
N LEU A 5 -12.19 27.63 13.52
CA LEU A 5 -11.76 26.54 14.38
C LEU A 5 -10.33 26.77 14.85
N ASP A 6 -10.00 26.33 16.07
CA ASP A 6 -8.60 26.26 16.48
C ASP A 6 -7.97 24.97 15.97
N LEU A 7 -7.29 25.07 14.82
CA LEU A 7 -6.63 23.94 14.19
C LEU A 7 -5.26 23.65 14.85
N PRO A 8 -4.85 22.37 14.94
CA PRO A 8 -3.48 21.98 15.25
C PRO A 8 -2.45 22.68 14.34
N ALA A 9 -1.24 22.90 14.88
CA ALA A 9 -0.18 23.64 14.19
C ALA A 9 0.24 22.96 12.88
N GLU A 10 0.23 21.64 12.85
CA GLU A 10 0.58 20.80 11.71
C GLU A 10 -0.35 21.03 10.51
N LEU A 11 -1.65 21.25 10.76
CA LEU A 11 -2.63 21.56 9.72
C LEU A 11 -2.46 23.00 9.21
N LYS A 12 -2.17 23.94 10.12
CA LYS A 12 -1.88 25.35 9.76
C LYS A 12 -0.62 25.45 8.89
N GLN A 13 0.44 24.69 9.22
CA GLN A 13 1.69 24.65 8.45
C GLN A 13 1.49 24.16 7.01
N ARG A 14 0.46 23.34 6.77
CA ARG A 14 0.10 22.85 5.43
C ARG A 14 -0.82 23.79 4.66
N GLY A 15 -1.10 24.98 5.20
CA GLY A 15 -1.94 25.98 4.56
C GLY A 15 -3.44 25.73 4.71
N ILE A 16 -3.87 24.84 5.62
CA ILE A 16 -5.30 24.66 5.87
C ILE A 16 -5.84 25.88 6.59
N HIS A 17 -6.82 26.54 5.98
CA HIS A 17 -7.48 27.71 6.57
C HIS A 17 -8.39 27.29 7.73
N PRO A 18 -8.34 28.00 8.88
CA PRO A 18 -9.15 27.66 10.05
C PRO A 18 -10.62 28.04 9.91
N VAL A 19 -11.01 28.71 8.82
CA VAL A 19 -12.37 29.23 8.63
C VAL A 19 -13.15 28.30 7.69
N PHE A 20 -14.23 27.73 8.21
CA PHE A 20 -15.08 26.80 7.48
C PHE A 20 -16.51 27.33 7.39
N HIS A 21 -17.24 26.93 6.35
CA HIS A 21 -18.66 27.19 6.26
C HIS A 21 -19.43 26.32 7.27
N THR A 22 -20.45 26.87 7.94
CA THR A 22 -21.24 26.17 8.97
C THR A 22 -21.80 24.83 8.53
N SER A 23 -22.19 24.71 7.26
CA SER A 23 -22.79 23.47 6.73
C SER A 23 -21.80 22.33 6.54
N LEU A 24 -20.50 22.60 6.62
CA LEU A 24 -19.43 21.59 6.51
C LEU A 24 -18.94 21.13 7.88
N LEU A 25 -19.40 21.75 8.97
CA LEU A 25 -19.02 21.36 10.31
C LEU A 25 -19.85 20.15 10.77
N CYS A 26 -19.14 19.11 11.18
CA CYS A 26 -19.72 17.93 11.82
C CYS A 26 -19.32 17.88 13.29
N ILE A 27 -20.17 17.28 14.12
CA ILE A 27 -19.84 17.05 15.53
C ILE A 27 -18.63 16.12 15.64
N HIS A 28 -17.66 16.49 16.48
CA HIS A 28 -16.51 15.65 16.75
C HIS A 28 -16.87 14.53 17.73
N ILE A 29 -16.65 13.29 17.30
CA ILE A 29 -16.74 12.11 18.15
C ILE A 29 -15.31 11.65 18.44
N PRO A 30 -14.85 11.62 19.70
CA PRO A 30 -13.49 11.23 20.02
C PRO A 30 -13.22 9.77 19.61
N ASN A 31 -12.00 9.49 19.19
CA ASN A 31 -11.57 8.14 18.82
C ASN A 31 -11.61 7.19 20.04
N ASP A 32 -12.05 5.96 19.82
CA ASP A 32 -11.89 4.87 20.79
C ASP A 32 -10.60 4.11 20.48
N ASP A 33 -9.54 4.42 21.22
CA ASP A 33 -8.21 3.85 21.01
C ASP A 33 -8.15 2.33 21.20
N ARG A 34 -9.13 1.74 21.91
CA ARG A 34 -9.22 0.27 22.05
C ARG A 34 -9.68 -0.40 20.76
N ARG A 35 -10.48 0.31 19.96
CA ARG A 35 -11.04 -0.18 18.70
C ARG A 35 -10.22 0.24 17.49
N PHE A 36 -9.61 1.42 17.57
CA PHE A 36 -8.82 2.00 16.48
C PHE A 36 -7.49 2.54 17.02
N PRO A 37 -6.55 1.66 17.40
CA PRO A 37 -5.20 2.08 17.77
C PRO A 37 -4.52 2.74 16.55
N GLY A 38 -3.61 3.68 16.79
CA GLY A 38 -2.81 4.28 15.71
C GLY A 38 -3.47 5.45 14.96
N ARG A 39 -4.61 5.98 15.44
CA ARG A 39 -5.35 7.08 14.80
C ARG A 39 -4.92 8.48 15.26
N GLN A 40 -3.78 8.61 15.93
CA GLN A 40 -3.29 9.94 16.33
C GLN A 40 -2.91 10.75 15.08
N LEU A 41 -3.03 12.08 15.15
CA LEU A 41 -2.79 12.96 14.00
C LEU A 41 -1.38 12.76 13.39
N GLN A 42 -0.38 12.51 14.25
CA GLN A 42 1.00 12.24 13.84
C GLN A 42 1.18 10.89 13.12
N GLN A 43 0.28 9.94 13.35
CA GLN A 43 0.31 8.58 12.80
C GLN A 43 -0.53 8.45 11.53
N LEU A 44 -1.37 9.44 11.22
CA LEU A 44 -2.16 9.43 10.01
C LEU A 44 -1.25 9.58 8.78
N ILE A 45 -1.36 8.63 7.86
CA ILE A 45 -0.64 8.63 6.58
C ILE A 45 -0.85 9.99 5.91
N GLY A 46 0.25 10.62 5.54
CA GLY A 46 0.23 11.92 4.91
C GLY A 46 0.30 13.11 5.86
N LEU A 47 0.07 13.01 7.18
CA LEU A 47 0.19 14.12 8.16
C LEU A 47 1.45 14.07 9.04
N GLY A 48 2.05 12.91 9.25
CA GLY A 48 3.38 12.74 9.83
C GLY A 48 4.52 12.93 8.82
N LYS A 49 5.78 12.77 9.25
CA LYS A 49 6.89 12.51 8.32
C LYS A 49 6.56 11.17 7.67
N VAL A 50 6.09 11.20 6.42
CA VAL A 50 5.97 9.99 5.62
C VAL A 50 7.40 9.47 5.52
N GLU A 51 7.73 8.46 6.31
CA GLU A 51 8.87 7.63 5.95
C GLU A 51 8.48 7.06 4.60
N GLU A 52 9.12 7.58 3.55
CA GLU A 52 8.94 7.11 2.20
C GLU A 52 9.27 5.62 2.25
N LEU A 53 8.21 4.78 2.21
CA LEU A 53 8.35 3.35 2.31
C LEU A 53 9.00 2.87 1.02
N SER A 54 10.32 2.75 1.05
CA SER A 54 11.07 2.21 -0.06
C SER A 54 10.91 0.70 -0.09
N VAL A 55 10.82 0.16 -1.31
CA VAL A 55 10.91 -1.28 -1.53
C VAL A 55 12.32 -1.73 -1.13
N LYS A 56 12.40 -2.72 -0.25
CA LYS A 56 13.67 -3.24 0.27
C LYS A 56 14.19 -4.38 -0.58
N CYS A 57 13.40 -5.42 -0.81
CA CYS A 57 13.76 -6.57 -1.63
C CYS A 57 12.54 -7.42 -2.00
N ILE A 58 12.72 -8.32 -2.96
CA ILE A 58 11.79 -9.42 -3.24
C ILE A 58 12.29 -10.66 -2.49
N THR A 59 11.41 -11.31 -1.76
CA THR A 59 11.76 -12.46 -0.90
C THR A 59 11.27 -13.79 -1.48
N ASP A 60 10.18 -13.78 -2.24
CA ASP A 60 9.61 -14.99 -2.85
C ASP A 60 8.85 -14.68 -4.15
N HIS A 61 8.51 -15.71 -4.92
CA HIS A 61 7.64 -15.64 -6.09
C HIS A 61 6.67 -16.81 -6.11
N HIS A 62 5.52 -16.63 -6.76
CA HIS A 62 4.50 -17.66 -6.91
C HIS A 62 3.85 -17.60 -8.29
N GLY A 63 3.39 -18.75 -8.79
CA GLY A 63 2.72 -18.86 -10.08
C GLY A 63 3.69 -18.89 -11.26
N LYS A 64 3.16 -18.69 -12.47
CA LYS A 64 3.92 -18.69 -13.72
C LYS A 64 3.23 -17.84 -14.78
N GLY A 65 4.01 -17.30 -15.71
CA GLY A 65 3.48 -16.56 -16.86
C GLY A 65 2.73 -15.31 -16.40
N ASN A 66 1.45 -15.23 -16.75
CA ASN A 66 0.63 -14.05 -16.45
C ASN A 66 0.15 -14.00 -14.98
N ASP A 67 0.17 -15.14 -14.29
CA ASP A 67 -0.24 -15.26 -12.88
C ASP A 67 0.97 -15.19 -11.93
N LEU A 68 2.10 -14.69 -12.43
CA LEU A 68 3.33 -14.59 -11.66
C LEU A 68 3.26 -13.43 -10.67
N LEU A 69 3.34 -13.78 -9.39
CA LEU A 69 3.34 -12.87 -8.25
C LEU A 69 4.71 -12.88 -7.57
N PHE A 70 5.07 -11.75 -6.97
CA PHE A 70 6.29 -11.56 -6.21
C PHE A 70 5.99 -11.01 -4.83
N LEU A 71 6.60 -11.61 -3.81
CA LEU A 71 6.50 -11.15 -2.42
C LEU A 71 7.54 -10.04 -2.20
N VAL A 72 7.05 -8.82 -2.04
CA VAL A 72 7.86 -7.62 -1.87
C VAL A 72 7.90 -7.22 -0.40
N GLU A 73 9.10 -7.09 0.15
CA GLU A 73 9.34 -6.55 1.50
C GLU A 73 9.65 -5.04 1.42
N TYR A 74 8.98 -4.25 2.25
CA TYR A 74 9.20 -2.81 2.40
C TYR A 74 10.18 -2.51 3.54
N SER A 75 10.68 -1.27 3.59
CA SER A 75 11.60 -0.79 4.64
C SER A 75 11.09 -0.98 6.08
N ASN A 76 9.78 -0.98 6.28
CA ASN A 76 9.11 -1.21 7.57
C ASN A 76 8.88 -2.71 7.90
N LYS A 77 9.36 -3.63 7.06
CA LYS A 77 9.17 -5.09 7.13
C LYS A 77 7.75 -5.58 6.81
N ASP A 78 6.87 -4.71 6.31
CA ASP A 78 5.63 -5.18 5.71
C ASP A 78 5.93 -5.94 4.42
N THR A 79 5.12 -6.95 4.12
CA THR A 79 5.27 -7.76 2.92
C THR A 79 3.95 -7.83 2.15
N ILE A 80 4.02 -7.72 0.82
CA ILE A 80 2.86 -7.72 -0.07
C ILE A 80 3.18 -8.51 -1.34
N TRP A 81 2.21 -9.29 -1.82
CA TRP A 81 2.30 -9.94 -3.13
C TRP A 81 1.87 -8.98 -4.24
N LEU A 82 2.75 -8.75 -5.22
CA LEU A 82 2.51 -7.88 -6.36
C LEU A 82 2.68 -8.64 -7.69
N PRO A 83 1.92 -8.28 -8.74
CA PRO A 83 2.06 -8.88 -10.06
C PRO A 83 3.34 -8.42 -10.76
N HIS A 84 3.82 -9.23 -11.71
CA HIS A 84 5.05 -8.95 -12.46
C HIS A 84 5.15 -7.51 -13.03
N HIS A 85 4.06 -6.97 -13.59
CA HIS A 85 4.09 -5.63 -14.21
C HIS A 85 4.32 -4.48 -13.20
N GLU A 86 3.97 -4.69 -11.94
CA GLU A 86 4.22 -3.72 -10.86
C GLU A 86 5.66 -3.79 -10.34
N VAL A 87 6.34 -4.94 -10.47
CA VAL A 87 7.72 -5.09 -9.97
C VAL A 87 8.78 -5.02 -11.06
N SER A 88 8.42 -5.24 -12.33
CA SER A 88 9.38 -5.37 -13.44
C SER A 88 10.24 -4.13 -13.70
N HIS A 89 9.82 -2.97 -13.22
CA HIS A 89 10.53 -1.70 -13.38
C HIS A 89 11.40 -1.34 -12.17
N LEU A 90 11.34 -2.12 -11.09
CA LEU A 90 12.10 -1.88 -9.86
C LEU A 90 13.49 -2.51 -9.96
N GLU A 91 14.51 -1.82 -9.43
CA GLU A 91 15.88 -2.35 -9.39
C GLU A 91 15.97 -3.66 -8.60
N VAL A 92 15.18 -3.78 -7.53
CA VAL A 92 15.12 -4.99 -6.68
C VAL A 92 14.68 -6.24 -7.44
N PHE A 93 13.97 -6.07 -8.56
CA PHE A 93 13.53 -7.19 -9.38
C PHE A 93 14.71 -7.80 -10.15
N SER A 94 15.55 -6.97 -10.75
CA SER A 94 16.79 -7.43 -11.40
C SER A 94 17.70 -8.14 -10.39
N GLN A 95 17.86 -7.57 -9.20
CA GLN A 95 18.66 -8.17 -8.11
C GLN A 95 18.13 -9.54 -7.68
N TYR A 96 16.80 -9.70 -7.64
CA TYR A 96 16.17 -10.98 -7.31
C TYR A 96 16.44 -12.06 -8.37
N LEU A 97 16.29 -11.72 -9.65
CA LEU A 97 16.58 -12.65 -10.75
C LEU A 97 18.06 -13.03 -10.80
N GLU A 98 18.95 -12.07 -10.59
CA GLU A 98 20.40 -12.30 -10.49
C GLU A 98 20.75 -13.25 -9.34
N ALA A 99 20.11 -13.09 -8.18
CA ALA A 99 20.32 -13.98 -7.03
C ALA A 99 19.86 -15.43 -7.31
N LEU A 100 18.84 -15.61 -8.15
CA LEU A 100 18.40 -16.92 -8.64
C LEU A 100 19.20 -17.41 -9.85
N ASN A 101 20.14 -16.62 -10.35
CA ASN A 101 20.95 -16.88 -11.53
C ASN A 101 20.09 -17.13 -12.79
N ILE A 102 18.98 -16.39 -12.90
CA ILE A 102 17.98 -16.44 -13.96
C ILE A 102 17.94 -15.07 -14.65
N MET A 103 17.72 -15.06 -15.97
CA MET A 103 17.66 -13.81 -16.76
C MET A 103 16.23 -13.40 -17.10
N THR A 104 15.28 -14.35 -17.10
CA THR A 104 13.89 -14.09 -17.49
C THR A 104 12.90 -14.81 -16.58
N THR A 105 11.71 -14.23 -16.42
CA THR A 105 10.64 -14.81 -15.61
C THR A 105 10.12 -16.15 -16.12
N ASN A 106 10.42 -16.52 -17.37
CA ASN A 106 10.03 -17.81 -17.93
C ASN A 106 10.76 -19.01 -17.29
N ASP A 107 11.95 -18.75 -16.73
CA ASP A 107 12.81 -19.77 -16.13
C ASP A 107 12.50 -19.98 -14.64
N LEU A 108 11.57 -19.19 -14.07
CA LEU A 108 11.13 -19.33 -12.69
C LEU A 108 10.34 -20.64 -12.52
N LEU A 109 10.82 -21.47 -11.61
CA LEU A 109 10.17 -22.73 -11.23
C LEU A 109 8.99 -22.44 -10.31
N HIS A 110 7.95 -23.24 -10.41
CA HIS A 110 6.77 -23.09 -9.56
C HIS A 110 7.14 -23.32 -8.09
N HIS A 111 7.29 -22.24 -7.31
CA HIS A 111 7.44 -22.34 -5.87
C HIS A 111 6.05 -22.43 -5.22
N SER A 112 5.74 -23.62 -4.68
CA SER A 112 4.48 -23.89 -3.99
C SER A 112 4.62 -23.60 -2.50
N SER A 113 4.31 -22.37 -2.10
CA SER A 113 3.50 -22.10 -0.90
C SER A 113 3.06 -20.64 -0.85
N PRO A 114 1.82 -20.32 -1.27
CA PRO A 114 1.15 -19.14 -0.78
C PRO A 114 0.87 -19.35 0.72
N SER A 115 1.75 -18.87 1.60
CA SER A 115 1.43 -18.77 3.03
C SER A 115 0.17 -17.90 3.18
N GLN A 116 -0.67 -18.19 4.17
CA GLN A 116 -2.06 -17.74 4.31
C GLN A 116 -2.29 -16.21 4.47
N ASP A 117 -1.29 -15.40 4.17
CA ASP A 117 -1.27 -13.94 4.29
C ASP A 117 -1.41 -13.23 2.93
N LEU A 118 -1.78 -13.95 1.86
CA LEU A 118 -2.15 -13.32 0.60
C LEU A 118 -3.39 -12.46 0.80
N PRO A 119 -3.35 -11.16 0.46
CA PRO A 119 -4.54 -10.33 0.48
C PRO A 119 -5.57 -10.97 -0.45
N LEU A 120 -6.76 -11.23 0.10
CA LEU A 120 -7.89 -11.94 -0.53
C LEU A 120 -8.24 -11.44 -1.94
N PHE A 121 -7.85 -10.20 -2.27
CA PHE A 121 -8.13 -9.51 -3.52
C PHE A 121 -7.47 -10.13 -4.76
N LEU A 122 -6.34 -10.84 -4.62
CA LEU A 122 -5.63 -11.47 -5.75
C LEU A 122 -6.11 -12.91 -6.06
N MET A 123 -6.98 -13.50 -5.24
CA MET A 123 -7.44 -14.89 -5.42
C MET A 123 -8.68 -15.01 -6.33
N SER A 124 -8.93 -14.05 -7.22
CA SER A 124 -10.03 -14.17 -8.19
C SER A 124 -9.63 -15.06 -9.37
N THR A 125 -9.55 -16.36 -9.11
CA THR A 125 -9.65 -17.36 -10.18
C THR A 125 -11.12 -17.53 -10.53
N ASP A 126 -11.63 -16.83 -11.55
CA ASP A 126 -12.31 -17.49 -12.67
C ASP A 126 -12.71 -16.55 -13.81
N GLU A 127 -12.50 -17.09 -15.00
CA GLU A 127 -13.00 -16.75 -16.33
C GLU A 127 -13.44 -15.31 -16.64
N GLY A 128 -12.59 -14.65 -17.43
CA GLY A 128 -13.06 -13.80 -18.52
C GLY A 128 -13.77 -12.52 -18.12
N THR A 129 -13.11 -11.61 -17.40
CA THR A 129 -13.44 -10.18 -17.52
C THR A 129 -12.19 -9.32 -17.30
N THR A 130 -12.01 -8.41 -18.24
CA THR A 130 -10.95 -7.41 -18.34
C THR A 130 -10.80 -6.65 -17.03
N CYS A 131 -9.65 -6.78 -16.38
CA CYS A 131 -9.33 -6.07 -15.14
C CYS A 131 -8.92 -4.63 -15.47
N HIS A 132 -9.90 -3.80 -15.80
CA HIS A 132 -9.79 -2.35 -15.70
C HIS A 132 -10.55 -1.95 -14.43
N GLN A 133 -9.88 -1.18 -13.56
CA GLN A 133 -10.38 -0.60 -12.31
C GLN A 133 -10.28 -1.48 -11.06
N ALA A 134 -9.17 -1.31 -10.33
CA ALA A 134 -9.20 -1.23 -8.86
C ALA A 134 -7.92 -0.58 -8.32
N PHE A 135 -7.53 0.59 -8.85
CA PHE A 135 -6.58 1.47 -8.17
C PHE A 135 -7.36 2.66 -7.62
N ASN A 136 -7.94 2.51 -6.44
CA ASN A 136 -8.42 3.62 -5.60
C ASN A 136 -8.88 3.11 -4.23
N LEU A 137 -7.96 2.55 -3.44
CA LEU A 137 -8.14 2.48 -1.98
C LEU A 137 -6.81 2.67 -1.25
N ILE A 138 -6.10 3.75 -1.60
CA ILE A 138 -5.23 4.48 -0.66
C ILE A 138 -5.40 5.97 -0.99
N ASN A 139 -6.48 6.57 -0.47
CA ASN A 139 -6.63 8.03 -0.39
C ASN A 139 -7.25 8.36 0.97
#